data_AF-A0A432UFY9-F1
#
_entry.id   AF-A0A432UFY9-F1
#
_cell.length_a   1.000
_cell.length_b   1.000
_cell.length_c   1.000
_cell.angle_alpha   90.00
_cell.angle_beta   90.00
_cell.angle_gamma   90.00
#
_symmetry.space_group_name_H-M   'P 1'
#
loop_
_entity.id
_entity.type
_entity.pdbx_description
1 polymer ?
#
loop_
_entity_poly.entity_id
_entity_poly.type
_entity_poly.pdbx_seq_one_letter_code
_entity_poly.pdbx_strand_id
1 'polypeptide(L)'
;MHRPGAEHQKTSESNQGHSTAPDPGKLVTGLIHARHIPLEEIISELEWTFCKVEMLSDTRPFSWTSYYTREMGKRLDRVFVAFNCLVEQDSLVDVKEAAIGLEEKWKEAGNRRVNIDPGIITAERLVLATTKNFTHWIYLQRGIYADLTLIFQKGGFRPL
;
A
#
# COMPACT_ATOMS: atom_id res chain seq x y z
N MET A 1 66.69 -23.89 11.79
CA MET A 1 65.81 -24.77 10.99
C MET A 1 64.52 -24.03 10.70
N HIS A 2 64.28 -23.70 9.43
CA HIS A 2 63.07 -23.05 8.92
C HIS A 2 61.92 -24.06 8.80
N ARG A 3 60.72 -23.68 9.26
CA ARG A 3 59.44 -24.05 8.63
C ARG A 3 58.44 -22.90 8.82
N PRO A 4 58.03 -22.20 7.76
CA PRO A 4 56.85 -21.34 7.79
C PRO A 4 55.61 -22.20 7.49
N GLY A 5 54.53 -22.00 8.25
CA GLY A 5 53.31 -22.78 8.13
C GLY A 5 52.07 -21.90 8.15
N ALA A 6 51.37 -21.94 7.02
CA ALA A 6 49.96 -21.60 6.81
C ALA A 6 49.55 -20.12 6.97
N GLU A 7 49.75 -19.37 5.87
CA GLU A 7 48.88 -18.27 5.51
C GLU A 7 47.42 -18.74 5.53
N HIS A 8 46.62 -18.17 6.45
CA HIS A 8 45.17 -18.21 6.34
C HIS A 8 44.77 -17.30 5.17
N GLN A 9 44.61 -17.89 3.99
CA GLN A 9 43.85 -17.29 2.91
C GLN A 9 42.41 -17.10 3.42
N LYS A 10 42.10 -15.89 3.87
CA LYS A 10 40.73 -15.38 3.88
C LYS A 10 40.25 -15.46 2.44
N THR A 11 39.45 -16.47 2.14
CA THR A 11 38.62 -16.47 0.95
C THR A 11 37.69 -15.25 1.08
N SER A 12 38.02 -14.20 0.36
CA SER A 12 37.11 -13.09 0.11
C SER A 12 35.95 -13.67 -0.70
N GLU A 13 34.86 -14.02 -0.03
CA GLU A 13 33.60 -14.25 -0.72
C GLU A 13 33.26 -12.98 -1.49
N SER A 14 33.28 -13.10 -2.81
CA SER A 14 32.94 -12.03 -3.72
C SER A 14 31.50 -11.60 -3.43
N ASN A 15 31.31 -10.37 -2.97
CA ASN A 15 30.01 -9.74 -2.85
C ASN A 15 29.50 -9.38 -4.26
N GLN A 16 29.15 -10.41 -5.04
CA GLN A 16 28.45 -10.25 -6.31
C GLN A 16 26.98 -10.04 -5.98
N GLY A 17 26.44 -8.86 -6.32
CA GLY A 17 25.04 -8.52 -6.09
C GLY A 17 24.12 -9.38 -6.95
N HIS A 18 23.68 -10.51 -6.41
CA HIS A 18 22.59 -11.28 -6.99
C HIS A 18 21.27 -10.60 -6.65
N SER A 19 20.47 -10.30 -7.68
CA SER A 19 19.10 -9.83 -7.48
C SER A 19 18.30 -10.95 -6.83
N THR A 20 17.67 -10.65 -5.69
CA THR A 20 16.72 -11.54 -5.01
C THR A 20 15.40 -10.80 -4.89
N ALA A 21 14.29 -11.52 -5.01
CA ALA A 21 12.98 -10.94 -4.74
C ALA A 21 12.94 -10.46 -3.28
N PRO A 22 12.38 -9.27 -3.00
CA PRO A 22 12.19 -8.84 -1.63
C PRO A 22 11.15 -9.72 -0.94
N ASP A 23 11.14 -9.73 0.39
CA ASP A 23 10.06 -10.38 1.13
C ASP A 23 8.70 -9.75 0.77
N PRO A 24 7.63 -10.57 0.68
CA PRO A 24 6.30 -10.07 0.42
C PRO A 24 5.81 -9.24 1.63
N GLY A 25 4.91 -8.31 1.37
CA GLY A 25 4.36 -7.43 2.41
C GLY A 25 2.87 -7.65 2.64
N LYS A 26 2.39 -7.14 3.77
CA LYS A 26 0.97 -7.24 4.14
C LYS A 26 0.18 -6.20 3.34
N LEU A 27 -0.88 -6.67 2.67
CA LEU A 27 -1.78 -5.77 1.95
C LEU A 27 -2.64 -5.00 2.95
N VAL A 28 -2.76 -3.68 2.73
CA VAL A 28 -3.62 -2.77 3.48
C VAL A 28 -4.31 -1.80 2.53
N THR A 29 -5.42 -1.21 2.95
CA THR A 29 -6.01 -0.08 2.22
C THR A 29 -6.56 0.99 3.17
N GLY A 30 -6.36 2.25 2.79
CA GLY A 30 -7.13 3.36 3.31
C GLY A 30 -8.42 3.50 2.50
N LEU A 31 -9.56 3.49 3.19
CA LEU A 31 -10.87 3.63 2.56
C LEU A 31 -11.54 4.92 3.03
N ILE A 32 -11.97 5.74 2.08
CA ILE A 32 -12.88 6.87 2.32
C ILE A 32 -14.15 6.59 1.54
N HIS A 33 -15.31 6.70 2.16
CA HIS A 33 -16.60 6.54 1.48
C HIS A 33 -17.62 7.58 1.93
N ALA A 34 -18.57 7.89 1.05
CA ALA A 34 -19.74 8.67 1.43
C ALA A 34 -20.60 7.86 2.41
N ARG A 35 -21.05 8.49 3.50
CA ARG A 35 -21.74 7.81 4.61
C ARG A 35 -23.01 7.06 4.20
N HIS A 36 -23.66 7.46 3.11
CA HIS A 36 -24.85 6.78 2.62
C HIS A 36 -24.53 5.49 1.84
N ILE A 37 -23.26 5.26 1.48
CA ILE A 37 -22.81 4.01 0.88
C ILE A 37 -22.57 2.99 1.99
N PRO A 38 -23.17 1.78 1.91
CA PRO A 38 -23.01 0.72 2.91
C PRO A 38 -21.57 0.22 2.93
N LEU A 39 -20.92 0.31 4.09
CA LEU A 39 -19.52 -0.10 4.27
C LEU A 39 -19.37 -1.61 4.05
N GLU A 40 -20.32 -2.40 4.53
CA GLU A 40 -20.35 -3.85 4.43
C GLU A 40 -20.32 -4.36 2.99
N GLU A 41 -20.95 -3.65 2.05
CA GLU A 41 -20.92 -4.00 0.64
C GLU A 41 -19.55 -3.70 0.02
N ILE A 42 -18.94 -2.56 0.38
CA ILE A 42 -17.58 -2.23 -0.03
C ILE A 42 -16.59 -3.28 0.50
N ILE A 43 -16.71 -3.66 1.78
CA ILE A 43 -15.86 -4.69 2.38
C ILE A 43 -16.02 -6.03 1.67
N SER A 44 -17.24 -6.43 1.34
CA SER A 44 -17.50 -7.68 0.60
C SER A 44 -16.84 -7.68 -0.79
N GLU A 45 -16.90 -6.56 -1.52
CA GLU A 45 -16.20 -6.42 -2.80
C GLU A 45 -14.67 -6.42 -2.65
N LEU A 46 -14.14 -5.79 -1.59
CA LEU A 46 -12.71 -5.82 -1.28
C LEU A 46 -12.24 -7.25 -0.97
N GLU A 47 -13.03 -8.03 -0.21
CA GLU A 47 -12.73 -9.43 0.07
C GLU A 47 -12.73 -10.30 -1.17
N TRP A 48 -13.69 -10.07 -2.07
CA TRP A 48 -13.76 -10.76 -3.35
C TRP A 48 -12.59 -10.41 -4.29
N THR A 49 -12.15 -9.16 -4.25
CA THR A 49 -11.14 -8.63 -5.19
C THR A 49 -9.71 -8.93 -4.75
N PHE A 50 -9.45 -8.89 -3.45
CA PHE A 50 -8.10 -9.02 -2.90
C PHE A 50 -7.92 -10.33 -2.14
N CYS A 51 -8.30 -10.34 -0.86
CA CYS A 51 -8.17 -11.45 0.07
C CYS A 51 -9.18 -11.23 1.19
N LYS A 52 -9.34 -12.20 2.09
CA LYS A 52 -10.19 -12.02 3.28
C LYS A 52 -9.70 -10.85 4.14
N VAL A 53 -10.62 -10.05 4.67
CA VAL A 53 -10.30 -8.99 5.63
C VAL A 53 -9.97 -9.63 6.96
N GLU A 54 -8.81 -9.25 7.52
CA GLU A 54 -8.34 -9.68 8.83
C GLU A 54 -8.67 -8.66 9.90
N MET A 55 -8.56 -7.37 9.57
CA MET A 55 -8.80 -6.27 10.49
C MET A 55 -9.47 -5.10 9.78
N LEU A 56 -10.43 -4.50 10.47
CA LEU A 56 -11.07 -3.25 10.12
C LEU A 56 -10.90 -2.29 11.29
N SER A 57 -10.45 -1.07 11.03
CA SER A 57 -10.41 -0.04 12.08
C SER A 57 -11.81 0.47 12.43
N ASP A 58 -11.94 1.20 13.54
CA ASP A 58 -13.13 1.99 13.80
C ASP A 58 -13.43 2.96 12.65
N THR A 59 -14.71 3.11 12.32
CA THR A 59 -15.20 4.13 11.39
C THR A 59 -15.05 5.52 11.99
N ARG A 60 -14.35 6.42 11.30
CA ARG A 60 -14.14 7.80 11.75
C ARG A 60 -14.66 8.80 10.71
N PRO A 61 -15.39 9.85 11.13
CA PRO A 61 -15.74 10.94 10.23
C PRO A 61 -14.50 11.56 9.57
N PHE A 62 -14.60 11.82 8.27
CA PHE A 62 -13.53 12.38 7.46
C PHE A 62 -13.90 13.79 6.97
N SER A 63 -13.19 14.79 7.49
CA SER A 63 -13.44 16.21 7.22
C SER A 63 -12.18 16.99 6.82
N TRP A 64 -11.09 16.30 6.50
CA TRP A 64 -9.76 16.90 6.46
C TRP A 64 -9.47 17.78 5.24
N THR A 65 -10.11 17.55 4.09
CA THR A 65 -9.80 18.35 2.88
C THR A 65 -11.04 18.74 2.08
N SER A 66 -11.03 19.97 1.55
CA SER A 66 -12.04 20.45 0.61
C SER A 66 -11.98 19.73 -0.75
N TYR A 67 -10.83 19.11 -1.06
CA TYR A 67 -10.61 18.31 -2.26
C TYR A 67 -11.60 17.14 -2.34
N TYR A 68 -11.64 16.27 -1.33
CA TYR A 68 -12.57 15.13 -1.33
C TYR A 68 -14.04 15.58 -1.26
N THR A 69 -14.32 16.71 -0.60
CA THR A 69 -15.68 17.23 -0.55
C THR A 69 -16.20 17.66 -1.94
N ARG A 70 -15.32 18.23 -2.78
CA ARG A 70 -15.66 18.64 -4.14
C ARG A 70 -15.91 17.42 -5.05
N GLU A 71 -15.10 16.38 -4.88
CA GLU A 71 -15.13 15.17 -5.72
C GLU A 71 -16.23 14.19 -5.28
N MET A 72 -16.35 13.94 -3.97
CA MET A 72 -17.18 12.87 -3.42
C MET A 72 -18.42 13.35 -2.67
N GLY A 73 -18.52 14.65 -2.38
CA GLY A 73 -19.60 15.23 -1.59
C GLY A 73 -19.27 15.35 -0.10
N LYS A 74 -20.27 15.73 0.70
CA LYS A 74 -20.13 15.94 2.16
C LYS A 74 -20.45 14.65 2.92
N ARG A 75 -20.06 14.60 4.21
CA ARG A 75 -20.28 13.48 5.15
C ARG A 75 -19.59 12.21 4.65
N LEU A 76 -18.26 12.27 4.66
CA LEU A 76 -17.41 11.14 4.36
C LEU A 76 -17.01 10.46 5.67
N ASP A 77 -16.85 9.15 5.62
CA ASP A 77 -16.27 8.36 6.70
C ASP A 77 -15.00 7.65 6.17
N ARG A 78 -14.07 7.38 7.07
CA ARG A 78 -12.81 6.70 6.80
C ARG A 78 -12.66 5.47 7.67
N VAL A 79 -12.15 4.40 7.06
CA VAL A 79 -11.68 3.19 7.72
C VAL A 79 -10.34 2.75 7.14
N PHE A 80 -9.58 1.97 7.89
CA PHE A 80 -8.42 1.25 7.41
C PHE A 80 -8.72 -0.24 7.42
N VAL A 81 -8.29 -0.93 6.38
CA VAL A 81 -8.50 -2.36 6.19
C VAL A 81 -7.15 -3.05 6.07
N ALA A 82 -6.96 -4.17 6.77
CA ALA A 82 -5.84 -5.06 6.57
C ALA A 82 -6.35 -6.45 6.16
N PHE A 83 -5.65 -7.07 5.22
CA PHE A 83 -6.05 -8.34 4.61
C PHE A 83 -5.21 -9.49 5.17
N ASN A 84 -5.73 -10.73 5.13
CA ASN A 84 -5.05 -11.89 5.70
C ASN A 84 -3.90 -12.45 4.82
N CYS A 85 -3.57 -11.81 3.71
CA CYS A 85 -2.55 -12.25 2.76
C CYS A 85 -1.28 -11.39 2.79
N LEU A 86 -0.17 -12.02 2.43
CA LEU A 86 1.04 -11.33 1.99
C LEU A 86 1.07 -11.33 0.48
N VAL A 87 1.52 -10.22 -0.11
CA VAL A 87 1.58 -10.03 -1.56
C VAL A 87 2.98 -9.58 -1.96
N GLU A 88 3.40 -9.99 -3.15
CA GLU A 88 4.66 -9.54 -3.75
C GLU A 88 4.63 -8.01 -3.92
N GLN A 89 5.76 -7.34 -3.69
CA GLN A 89 5.79 -5.87 -3.69
C GLN A 89 5.51 -5.24 -5.06
N ASP A 90 5.77 -5.96 -6.15
CA ASP A 90 5.51 -5.53 -7.53
C ASP A 90 4.02 -5.66 -7.94
N SER A 91 3.24 -6.49 -7.23
CA SER A 91 1.79 -6.62 -7.41
C SER A 91 1.00 -5.35 -7.09
N LEU A 92 1.64 -4.36 -6.45
CA LEU A 92 1.00 -3.11 -6.02
C LEU A 92 0.32 -2.36 -7.19
N VAL A 93 0.81 -2.52 -8.42
CA VAL A 93 0.16 -1.95 -9.60
C VAL A 93 -1.15 -2.66 -9.93
N ASP A 94 -1.15 -3.99 -9.97
CA ASP A 94 -2.36 -4.77 -10.26
C ASP A 94 -3.43 -4.51 -9.20
N VAL A 95 -3.01 -4.42 -7.93
CA VAL A 95 -3.87 -4.05 -6.80
C VAL A 95 -4.48 -2.67 -6.99
N LYS A 96 -3.69 -1.67 -7.44
CA LYS A 96 -4.23 -0.32 -7.67
C LYS A 96 -5.18 -0.25 -8.85
N GLU A 97 -4.91 -0.97 -9.94
CA GLU A 97 -5.84 -1.05 -11.07
C GLU A 97 -7.16 -1.70 -10.67
N ALA A 98 -7.12 -2.77 -9.88
CA ALA A 98 -8.32 -3.40 -9.33
C ALA A 98 -9.08 -2.44 -8.39
N ALA A 99 -8.37 -1.70 -7.53
CA ALA A 99 -8.98 -0.67 -6.67
C ALA A 99 -9.67 0.43 -7.48
N ILE A 100 -9.03 0.94 -8.55
CA ILE A 100 -9.64 1.92 -9.47
C ILE A 100 -10.91 1.33 -10.10
N GLY A 101 -10.87 0.08 -10.54
CA GLY A 101 -12.03 -0.61 -11.09
C GLY A 101 -13.21 -0.69 -10.10
N LEU A 102 -12.93 -0.95 -8.82
CA LEU A 102 -13.95 -0.91 -7.77
C LEU A 102 -14.51 0.50 -7.56
N GLU A 103 -13.67 1.52 -7.49
CA GLU A 103 -14.12 2.91 -7.33
C GLU A 103 -15.04 3.38 -8.46
N GLU A 104 -14.79 2.93 -9.70
CA GLU A 104 -15.66 3.21 -10.84
C GLU A 104 -17.06 2.64 -10.67
N LYS A 105 -17.20 1.43 -10.10
CA LYS A 105 -18.51 0.82 -9.84
C LYS A 105 -19.36 1.62 -8.87
N TRP A 106 -18.72 2.26 -7.89
CA TRP A 106 -19.37 3.06 -6.84
C TRP A 106 -19.61 4.51 -7.26
N LYS A 107 -19.45 4.86 -8.55
CA LYS A 107 -19.77 6.20 -9.02
C LYS A 107 -21.27 6.44 -9.04
N GLU A 108 -21.67 7.62 -8.58
CA GLU A 108 -23.03 8.12 -8.70
C GLU A 108 -23.02 9.45 -9.47
N ALA A 109 -23.81 9.53 -10.54
CA ALA A 109 -23.87 10.71 -11.41
C ALA A 109 -22.47 11.20 -11.86
N GLY A 110 -21.59 10.24 -12.19
CA GLY A 110 -20.22 10.50 -12.64
C GLY A 110 -19.21 10.85 -11.55
N ASN A 111 -19.62 10.98 -10.28
CA ASN A 111 -18.74 11.33 -9.17
C ASN A 111 -18.40 10.11 -8.32
N ARG A 112 -17.14 10.01 -7.86
CA ARG A 112 -16.71 8.92 -6.95
C ARG A 112 -17.45 9.03 -5.62
N ARG A 113 -17.90 7.90 -5.08
CA ARG A 113 -18.41 7.81 -3.70
C ARG A 113 -17.51 7.03 -2.77
N VAL A 114 -16.54 6.33 -3.34
CA VAL A 114 -15.57 5.52 -2.63
C VAL A 114 -14.17 5.84 -3.18
N ASN A 115 -13.20 5.93 -2.28
CA ASN A 115 -11.78 6.08 -2.58
C ASN A 115 -11.01 4.99 -1.81
N ILE A 116 -10.28 4.16 -2.55
CA ILE A 116 -9.53 3.00 -2.10
C ILE A 116 -8.05 3.28 -2.43
N ASP A 117 -7.27 3.48 -1.38
CA ASP A 117 -5.83 3.71 -1.46
C ASP A 117 -5.09 2.47 -0.94
N PRO A 118 -4.86 1.46 -1.82
CA PRO A 118 -4.15 0.27 -1.43
C PRO A 118 -2.66 0.56 -1.22
N GLY A 119 -2.07 -0.22 -0.33
CA GLY A 119 -0.64 -0.20 -0.06
C GLY A 119 -0.13 -1.49 0.54
N ILE A 120 1.18 -1.56 0.65
CA ILE A 120 1.90 -2.69 1.22
C ILE A 120 2.67 -2.19 2.43
N ILE A 121 2.51 -2.88 3.56
CA ILE A 121 3.33 -2.68 4.75
C ILE A 121 4.31 -3.84 4.92
N THR A 122 5.59 -3.49 5.10
CA THR A 122 6.69 -4.39 5.43
C THR A 122 7.24 -4.01 6.81
N ALA A 123 8.29 -4.71 7.28
CA ALA A 123 8.95 -4.35 8.54
C ALA A 123 9.56 -2.94 8.50
N GLU A 124 9.92 -2.45 7.31
CA GLU A 124 10.67 -1.22 7.11
C GLU A 124 9.78 -0.02 6.74
N ARG A 125 8.62 -0.24 6.12
CA ARG A 125 7.86 0.85 5.48
C ARG A 125 6.40 0.53 5.17
N LEU A 126 5.62 1.59 4.98
CA LEU A 126 4.32 1.57 4.30
C LEU A 126 4.45 2.30 2.96
N VAL A 127 4.08 1.63 1.88
CA VAL A 127 4.05 2.18 0.53
C VAL A 127 2.62 2.14 0.00
N LEU A 128 2.06 3.28 -0.39
CA LEU A 128 0.75 3.38 -1.05
C LEU A 128 0.91 3.44 -2.57
N ALA A 129 -0.08 2.94 -3.30
CA ALA A 129 -0.18 3.08 -4.74
C ALA A 129 -1.00 4.31 -5.13
N THR A 130 -0.47 5.11 -6.06
CA THR A 130 -1.11 6.35 -6.51
C THR A 130 -1.01 6.53 -8.03
N THR A 131 -2.02 7.15 -8.63
CA THR A 131 -2.01 7.58 -10.04
C THR A 131 -1.48 9.00 -10.21
N LYS A 132 -1.29 9.72 -9.09
CA LYS A 132 -0.74 11.07 -9.10
C LYS A 132 0.78 10.96 -9.18
N ASN A 133 1.41 11.93 -9.86
CA ASN A 133 2.86 12.04 -9.93
C ASN A 133 3.30 13.22 -9.05
N PHE A 134 4.09 12.95 -8.01
CA PHE A 134 4.62 13.95 -7.08
C PHE A 134 6.13 13.76 -6.94
N THR A 135 6.83 14.81 -6.50
CA THR A 135 8.29 14.98 -6.64
C THR A 135 9.14 13.80 -6.19
N HIS A 136 8.73 13.06 -5.15
CA HIS A 136 9.50 11.94 -4.58
C HIS A 136 8.86 10.57 -4.83
N TRP A 137 7.74 10.49 -5.55
CA TRP A 137 7.08 9.22 -5.82
C TRP A 137 7.73 8.50 -6.99
N ILE A 138 7.93 7.20 -6.81
CA ILE A 138 8.69 6.38 -7.74
C ILE A 138 7.71 5.76 -8.72
N TYR A 139 7.92 5.97 -10.02
CA TYR A 139 7.14 5.30 -11.05
C TYR A 139 7.35 3.79 -10.98
N LEU A 140 6.25 3.03 -10.99
CA LEU A 140 6.27 1.58 -11.05
C LEU A 140 6.03 1.10 -12.49
N GLN A 141 4.79 1.19 -12.94
CA GLN A 141 4.32 0.82 -14.28
C GLN A 141 2.88 1.31 -14.47
N ARG A 142 2.41 1.40 -15.73
CA ARG A 142 0.99 1.68 -16.09
C ARG A 142 0.40 2.94 -15.46
N GLY A 143 1.23 3.98 -15.31
CA GLY A 143 0.83 5.25 -14.68
C GLY A 143 0.65 5.18 -13.16
N ILE A 144 1.03 4.07 -12.52
CA ILE A 144 1.02 3.90 -11.07
C ILE A 144 2.41 4.22 -10.50
N TYR A 145 2.40 4.95 -9.40
CA TYR A 145 3.57 5.36 -8.64
C TYR A 145 3.48 4.81 -7.21
N ALA A 146 4.64 4.59 -6.61
CA ALA A 146 4.80 4.26 -5.20
C ALA A 146 4.99 5.55 -4.39
N ASP A 147 4.08 5.77 -3.43
CA ASP A 147 4.17 6.78 -2.39
C ASP A 147 4.73 6.14 -1.11
N LEU A 148 5.98 6.48 -0.75
CA LEU A 148 6.59 6.05 0.50
C LEU A 148 5.98 6.86 1.65
N THR A 149 4.87 6.37 2.19
CA THR A 149 4.07 7.11 3.16
C THR A 149 4.66 7.09 4.56
N LEU A 150 5.19 5.93 5.02
CA LEU A 150 5.81 5.80 6.34
C LEU A 150 7.09 4.97 6.26
N ILE A 151 8.05 5.29 7.11
CA ILE A 151 9.26 4.49 7.36
C ILE A 151 9.31 4.07 8.83
N PHE A 152 9.75 2.84 9.11
CA PHE A 152 10.00 2.37 10.46
C PHE A 152 11.39 2.83 10.91
N GLN A 153 11.42 3.72 11.91
CA GLN A 153 12.67 4.26 12.44
C GLN A 153 12.57 4.51 13.94
N LYS A 154 13.62 4.11 14.68
CA LYS A 154 13.71 4.30 16.15
C LYS A 154 12.48 3.76 16.88
N GLY A 155 12.04 2.55 16.53
CA GLY A 155 10.97 1.82 17.22
C GLY A 155 9.53 2.18 16.81
N GLY A 156 9.33 2.95 15.74
CA GLY A 156 7.99 3.26 15.25
C GLY A 156 7.94 3.75 13.81
N PHE A 157 6.75 3.68 13.21
CA PHE A 157 6.48 4.24 11.89
C PHE A 157 6.38 5.76 11.95
N ARG A 158 7.00 6.44 10.99
CA ARG A 158 7.06 7.91 10.90
C ARG A 158 6.84 8.35 9.46
N PRO A 159 6.16 9.49 9.23
CA PRO A 159 6.14 10.12 7.92
C PRO A 159 7.55 10.56 7.52
N LEU A 160 7.76 10.73 6.21
CA LEU A 160 8.99 11.29 5.64
C LEU A 160 9.25 12.74 6.09
#